data_AF-A0A944BWJ1-F1
#
_entry.id   AF-A0A944BWJ1-F1
#
_cell.length_a   1.000
_cell.length_b   1.000
_cell.length_c   1.000
_cell.angle_alpha   90.00
_cell.angle_beta   90.00
_cell.angle_gamma   90.00
#
_symmetry.space_group_name_H-M   'P 1'
#
loop_
_entity.id
_entity.type
_entity.pdbx_description
1 polymer ?
#
loop_
_entity_poly.entity_id
_entity_poly.type
_entity_poly.pdbx_seq_one_letter_code
_entity_poly.pdbx_strand_id
1 'polypeptide(L)'
;MTIDAFELIAPQLRSIALSKAVAMGLDYDEQQDIAQETLLRLWQMRDDNRLYKPEGFAAVVAHRLSLNHLRRKPPLPLEYGESASKSAPSPLDEIIQQEDAQWLEHRIKELPSTLHAVLKMRQDEKYSNKQIAALLGIKETSVSTLLARARRQLLEEIKKQRIERQ
;
A
#
# COMPACT_ATOMS: atom_id res chain seq x y z
N MET A 1 -19.45 -0.66 11.22
CA MET A 1 -18.90 -1.87 11.89
C MET A 1 -19.05 -1.67 13.40
N THR A 2 -19.47 -2.68 14.16
CA THR A 2 -19.63 -2.55 15.62
C THR A 2 -18.28 -2.52 16.33
N ILE A 3 -18.28 -2.08 17.60
CA ILE A 3 -17.08 -2.03 18.45
C ILE A 3 -16.49 -3.44 18.59
N ASP A 4 -17.31 -4.40 19.04
CA ASP A 4 -16.92 -5.80 19.25
C ASP A 4 -16.36 -6.46 17.97
N ALA A 5 -16.95 -6.14 16.81
CA ALA A 5 -16.47 -6.66 15.53
C ALA A 5 -15.09 -6.11 15.15
N PHE A 6 -14.80 -4.85 15.50
CA PHE A 6 -13.48 -4.28 15.27
C PHE A 6 -12.44 -4.84 16.23
N GLU A 7 -12.78 -5.02 17.51
CA GLU A 7 -11.88 -5.60 18.51
C GLU A 7 -11.44 -7.02 18.11
N LEU A 8 -12.33 -7.81 17.51
CA LEU A 8 -12.01 -9.15 17.04
C LEU A 8 -10.96 -9.15 15.92
N ILE A 9 -10.99 -8.18 15.01
CA ILE A 9 -10.07 -8.10 13.86
C ILE A 9 -8.82 -7.26 14.15
N ALA A 10 -8.84 -6.40 15.16
CA ALA A 10 -7.75 -5.47 15.48
C ALA A 10 -6.37 -6.15 15.66
N PRO A 11 -6.22 -7.32 16.32
CA PRO A 11 -4.94 -8.00 16.43
C PRO A 11 -4.34 -8.37 15.07
N GLN A 12 -5.17 -8.84 14.14
CA GLN A 12 -4.76 -9.19 12.78
C GLN A 12 -4.33 -7.95 11.99
N LEU A 13 -5.12 -6.87 12.07
CA LEU A 13 -4.80 -5.61 11.40
C LEU A 13 -3.50 -4.99 11.94
N ARG A 14 -3.27 -5.11 13.25
CA ARG A 14 -2.02 -4.71 13.91
C ARG A 14 -0.83 -5.48 13.36
N SER A 15 -0.94 -6.81 13.27
CA SER A 15 0.12 -7.67 12.73
C SER A 15 0.49 -7.29 11.29
N ILE A 16 -0.51 -6.99 10.45
CA ILE A 16 -0.30 -6.52 9.07
C ILE A 16 0.43 -5.17 9.06
N ALA A 17 0.04 -4.23 9.93
CA ALA A 17 0.67 -2.92 10.00
C ALA A 17 2.14 -3.01 10.46
N LEU A 18 2.41 -3.82 11.50
CA LEU A 18 3.77 -4.11 11.98
C LEU A 18 4.62 -4.74 10.88
N SER A 19 4.11 -5.76 10.21
CA SER A 19 4.82 -6.43 9.10
C SER A 19 5.19 -5.43 7.99
N LYS A 20 4.32 -4.47 7.68
CA LYS A 20 4.62 -3.41 6.71
C LYS A 20 5.66 -2.41 7.20
N ALA A 21 5.64 -2.03 8.48
CA ALA A 21 6.64 -1.14 9.05
C ALA A 21 8.03 -1.81 9.13
N VAL A 22 8.07 -3.09 9.51
CA VAL A 22 9.31 -3.90 9.52
C VAL A 22 9.91 -3.98 8.11
N ALA A 23 9.10 -4.30 7.10
CA ALA A 23 9.55 -4.37 5.71
C ALA A 23 10.09 -3.03 5.16
N MET A 24 9.72 -1.91 5.78
CA MET A 24 10.17 -0.56 5.43
C MET A 24 11.42 -0.12 6.23
N GLY A 25 11.94 -0.97 7.11
CA GLY A 25 13.16 -0.70 7.88
C GLY A 25 13.00 0.29 9.03
N LEU A 26 11.80 0.43 9.58
CA LEU A 26 11.53 1.29 10.75
C LEU A 26 12.06 0.60 12.02
N ASP A 27 12.41 1.37 13.05
CA ASP A 27 12.79 0.82 14.35
C ASP A 27 11.57 0.30 15.13
N TYR A 28 11.81 -0.32 16.29
CA TYR A 28 10.75 -0.96 17.08
C TYR A 28 9.65 0.04 17.50
N ASP A 29 10.02 1.20 18.01
CA ASP A 29 9.08 2.20 18.50
C ASP A 29 8.27 2.77 17.34
N GLU A 30 8.94 3.06 16.24
CA GLU A 30 8.31 3.50 14.99
C GLU A 30 7.32 2.48 14.43
N GLN A 31 7.65 1.19 14.48
CA GLN A 31 6.72 0.14 14.08
C GLN A 31 5.46 0.15 14.95
N GLN A 32 5.61 0.30 16.28
CA GLN A 32 4.46 0.35 17.19
C GLN A 32 3.58 1.57 16.90
N ASP A 33 4.18 2.74 16.66
CA ASP A 33 3.48 3.98 16.32
C ASP A 33 2.69 3.84 15.00
N ILE A 34 3.33 3.31 13.95
CA ILE A 34 2.65 3.05 12.68
C ILE A 34 1.48 2.09 12.85
N ALA A 35 1.64 1.04 13.66
CA ALA A 35 0.57 0.08 13.91
C ALA A 35 -0.60 0.72 14.68
N GLN A 36 -0.31 1.52 15.70
CA GLN A 36 -1.32 2.22 16.48
C GLN A 36 -2.09 3.24 15.64
N GLU A 37 -1.39 4.09 14.89
CA GLU A 37 -2.00 5.08 14.00
C GLU A 37 -2.81 4.41 12.88
N THR A 38 -2.36 3.26 12.38
CA THR A 38 -3.13 2.47 11.40
C THR A 38 -4.46 2.01 11.98
N LEU A 39 -4.47 1.43 13.18
CA LEU A 39 -5.70 0.99 13.85
C LEU A 39 -6.64 2.16 14.14
N LEU A 40 -6.13 3.29 14.62
CA LEU A 40 -6.93 4.49 14.88
C LEU A 40 -7.63 5.01 13.62
N ARG A 41 -6.92 5.04 12.48
CA ARG A 41 -7.51 5.47 11.22
C ARG A 41 -8.58 4.51 10.72
N LEU A 42 -8.36 3.20 10.83
CA LEU A 42 -9.35 2.20 10.46
C LEU A 42 -10.59 2.27 11.36
N TRP A 43 -10.38 2.52 12.66
CA TRP A 43 -11.46 2.76 13.61
C TRP A 43 -12.31 3.99 13.26
N GLN A 44 -11.67 5.10 12.87
CA GLN A 44 -12.39 6.30 12.43
C GLN A 44 -13.19 6.06 11.14
N MET A 45 -12.74 5.14 10.30
CA MET A 45 -13.41 4.78 9.04
C MET A 45 -14.46 3.67 9.20
N ARG A 46 -14.67 3.13 10.40
CA ARG A 46 -15.51 1.93 10.67
C ARG A 46 -16.96 2.03 10.19
N ASP A 47 -17.49 3.24 10.07
CA ASP A 47 -18.86 3.53 9.65
C ASP A 47 -18.97 3.76 8.13
N ASP A 48 -17.84 3.80 7.41
CA ASP A 48 -17.82 3.86 5.95
C ASP A 48 -18.02 2.44 5.37
N ASN A 49 -19.05 2.28 4.53
CA ASN A 49 -19.37 1.05 3.79
C ASN A 49 -18.23 0.53 2.89
N ARG A 50 -17.10 1.25 2.80
CA ARG A 50 -15.90 0.89 2.03
C ARG A 50 -14.97 -0.10 2.73
N LEU A 51 -15.17 -0.41 4.02
CA LEU A 51 -14.39 -1.41 4.77
C LEU A 51 -14.79 -2.86 4.44
N TYR A 52 -15.03 -3.16 3.16
CA TYR A 52 -15.32 -4.52 2.70
C TYR A 52 -14.10 -5.48 2.83
N LYS A 53 -12.89 -4.92 3.03
CA LYS A 53 -11.61 -5.65 3.20
C LYS A 53 -10.65 -4.91 4.15
N PRO A 54 -10.84 -5.01 5.48
CA PRO A 54 -10.07 -4.25 6.46
C PRO A 54 -8.56 -4.52 6.42
N GLU A 55 -8.14 -5.74 6.08
CA GLU A 55 -6.73 -6.17 5.98
C GLU A 55 -5.99 -5.45 4.86
N GLY A 56 -6.62 -5.32 3.69
CA GLY A 56 -6.06 -4.61 2.54
C GLY A 56 -5.92 -3.11 2.83
N PHE A 57 -6.89 -2.53 3.54
CA PHE A 57 -6.81 -1.15 3.98
C PHE A 57 -5.71 -0.94 5.03
N ALA A 58 -5.56 -1.86 6.01
CA ALA A 58 -4.48 -1.81 6.99
C ALA A 58 -3.10 -1.79 6.31
N ALA A 59 -2.88 -2.67 5.32
CA ALA A 59 -1.62 -2.70 4.59
C ALA A 59 -1.33 -1.38 3.83
N VAL A 60 -2.35 -0.79 3.20
CA VAL A 60 -2.20 0.48 2.46
C VAL A 60 -1.96 1.66 3.40
N VAL A 61 -2.68 1.72 4.52
CA VAL A 61 -2.54 2.79 5.51
C VAL A 61 -1.16 2.73 6.16
N ALA A 62 -0.74 1.54 6.64
CA ALA A 62 0.58 1.34 7.25
C ALA A 62 1.70 1.71 6.29
N HIS A 63 1.67 1.25 5.04
CA HIS A 63 2.67 1.58 4.03
C HIS A 63 2.79 3.10 3.78
N ARG A 64 1.66 3.82 3.71
CA ARG A 64 1.66 5.29 3.52
C ARG A 64 2.21 6.02 4.74
N LEU A 65 1.85 5.57 5.93
CA LEU A 65 2.36 6.13 7.18
C LEU A 65 3.87 5.94 7.27
N SER A 66 4.37 4.73 7.00
CA SER A 66 5.82 4.43 6.99
C SER A 66 6.58 5.28 5.97
N LEU A 67 6.06 5.40 4.74
CA LEU A 67 6.67 6.26 3.71
C LEU A 67 6.71 7.74 4.12
N ASN A 68 5.63 8.25 4.71
CA ASN A 68 5.59 9.63 5.17
C ASN A 68 6.55 9.87 6.35
N HIS A 69 6.69 8.89 7.25
CA HIS A 69 7.62 8.93 8.36
C HIS A 69 9.07 9.03 7.87
N LEU A 70 9.46 8.13 6.97
CA LEU A 70 10.80 8.12 6.37
C LEU A 70 11.11 9.40 5.58
N ARG A 71 10.13 9.99 4.89
CA ARG A 71 10.29 11.27 4.17
C ARG A 71 10.49 12.48 5.08
N ARG A 72 10.04 12.40 6.34
CA ARG A 72 10.15 13.47 7.33
C ARG A 72 11.44 13.39 8.14
N LYS A 73 12.16 12.26 8.09
CA LYS A 73 13.50 12.16 8.66
C LYS A 73 14.47 13.01 7.83
N PRO A 74 15.18 13.98 8.42
CA PRO A 74 16.37 14.54 7.77
C PRO A 74 17.39 13.41 7.55
N PRO A 75 18.23 13.46 6.50
CA PRO A 75 19.31 12.48 6.34
C PRO A 75 20.23 12.59 7.56
N LEU A 76 20.19 11.57 8.41
CA LEU A 76 21.09 11.47 9.56
C LEU A 76 22.52 11.23 9.04
N PRO A 77 23.53 11.90 9.61
CA PRO A 77 24.92 11.50 9.42
C PRO A 77 25.09 10.05 9.87
N LEU A 78 25.78 9.26 9.06
CA LEU A 78 26.08 7.86 9.33
C LEU A 78 26.94 7.76 10.61
N GLU A 79 26.31 7.44 11.74
CA GLU A 79 27.03 6.98 12.92
C GLU A 79 26.83 5.47 13.04
N TYR A 80 27.95 4.75 12.90
CA TYR A 80 28.02 3.30 12.94
C TYR A 80 27.88 2.86 14.41
N GLY A 81 26.66 2.51 14.82
CA GLY A 81 26.36 1.95 16.14
C GLY A 81 25.74 0.58 15.98
N GLU A 82 26.40 -0.43 16.55
CA GLU A 82 26.05 -1.84 16.46
C GLU A 82 24.67 -2.20 17.05
N SER A 83 24.14 -3.31 16.52
CA SER A 83 23.06 -4.14 17.05
C SER A 83 21.63 -3.80 16.63
N ALA A 84 21.25 -4.36 15.48
CA ALA A 84 20.04 -5.16 15.41
C ALA A 84 20.34 -6.35 14.49
N SER A 85 20.17 -7.57 15.01
CA SER A 85 20.19 -8.79 14.21
C SER A 85 19.13 -8.64 13.12
N LYS A 86 19.59 -8.27 11.93
CA LYS A 86 18.83 -8.34 10.70
C LYS A 86 18.50 -9.83 10.55
N SER A 87 17.27 -10.23 10.81
CA SER A 87 16.73 -11.27 9.93
C SER A 87 16.63 -10.60 8.57
N ALA A 88 17.75 -10.59 7.84
CA ALA A 88 17.73 -10.26 6.43
C ALA A 88 16.68 -11.20 5.81
N PRO A 89 15.78 -10.69 4.95
CA PRO A 89 14.93 -11.57 4.15
C PRO A 89 15.83 -12.64 3.53
N SER A 90 15.39 -13.90 3.55
CA SER A 90 16.16 -14.95 2.89
C SER A 90 16.41 -14.52 1.44
N PRO A 91 17.55 -14.85 0.81
CA PRO A 91 17.75 -14.58 -0.62
C PRO A 91 16.56 -15.04 -1.48
N LEU A 92 15.85 -16.09 -1.04
CA LEU A 92 14.60 -16.55 -1.64
C LEU A 92 13.44 -15.56 -1.48
N ASP A 93 13.28 -14.93 -0.32
CA ASP A 93 12.25 -13.91 -0.08
C ASP A 93 12.53 -12.64 -0.88
N GLU A 94 13.80 -12.26 -1.05
CA GLU A 94 14.20 -11.15 -1.92
C GLU A 94 13.90 -11.45 -3.39
N ILE A 95 14.20 -12.67 -3.86
CA ILE A 95 13.88 -13.12 -5.22
C ILE A 95 12.36 -13.14 -5.43
N ILE A 96 11.58 -13.69 -4.51
CA ILE A 96 10.11 -13.73 -4.60
C ILE A 96 9.52 -12.31 -4.64
N GLN A 97 10.04 -11.39 -3.82
CA GLN A 97 9.60 -10.00 -3.83
C GLN A 97 9.97 -9.28 -5.14
N GLN A 98 11.15 -9.55 -5.69
CA GLN A 98 11.56 -9.01 -6.99
C GLN A 98 10.72 -9.57 -8.14
N GLU A 99 10.43 -10.87 -8.13
CA GLU A 99 9.57 -11.53 -9.11
C GLU A 99 8.13 -10.99 -9.05
N ASP A 100 7.59 -10.79 -7.85
CA ASP A 100 6.26 -10.21 -7.65
C ASP A 100 6.20 -8.75 -8.13
N ALA A 101 7.27 -7.98 -7.90
CA ALA A 101 7.37 -6.61 -8.38
C ALA A 101 7.45 -6.55 -9.91
N GLN A 102 8.29 -7.39 -10.53
CA GLN A 102 8.43 -7.48 -11.99
C GLN A 102 7.13 -7.95 -12.66
N TRP A 103 6.47 -8.95 -12.09
CA TRP A 103 5.18 -9.43 -12.57
C TRP A 103 4.12 -8.32 -12.50
N LEU A 104 4.05 -7.58 -11.38
CA LEU A 104 3.10 -6.49 -11.23
C LEU A 104 3.39 -5.35 -12.23
N GLU A 105 4.67 -5.02 -12.44
CA GLU A 105 5.08 -4.03 -13.43
C GLU A 105 4.67 -4.45 -14.85
N HIS A 106 4.82 -5.74 -15.18
CA HIS A 106 4.38 -6.29 -16.45
C HIS A 106 2.85 -6.17 -16.62
N ARG A 107 2.07 -6.54 -15.61
CA ARG A 107 0.60 -6.40 -15.64
C ARG A 107 0.14 -4.94 -15.71
N ILE A 108 0.88 -4.02 -15.10
CA ILE A 108 0.62 -2.58 -15.24
C ILE A 108 0.83 -2.15 -16.69
N LYS A 109 1.89 -2.62 -17.36
CA LYS A 109 2.17 -2.32 -18.79
C LYS A 109 1.12 -2.90 -19.74
N GLU A 110 0.48 -4.02 -19.38
CA GLU A 110 -0.59 -4.64 -20.17
C GLU A 110 -1.97 -3.97 -20.00
N LEU A 111 -2.11 -3.03 -19.06
CA LEU A 111 -3.35 -2.27 -18.94
C LEU A 111 -3.63 -1.52 -20.25
N PRO A 112 -4.91 -1.38 -20.67
CA PRO A 112 -5.29 -0.51 -21.77
C PRO A 112 -4.65 0.87 -21.64
N SER A 113 -4.15 1.42 -22.75
CA SER A 113 -3.30 2.63 -22.76
C SER A 113 -3.86 3.78 -21.93
N THR A 114 -5.19 4.00 -21.97
CA THR A 114 -5.88 5.03 -21.19
C THR A 114 -5.85 4.76 -19.68
N LEU A 115 -5.97 3.51 -19.25
CA LEU A 115 -5.93 3.11 -17.84
C LEU A 115 -4.50 3.17 -17.29
N HIS A 116 -3.54 2.70 -18.07
CA HIS A 116 -2.12 2.80 -17.75
C HIS A 116 -1.69 4.26 -17.59
N ALA A 117 -2.01 5.12 -18.56
CA ALA A 117 -1.64 6.53 -18.55
C ALA A 117 -2.23 7.28 -17.35
N VAL A 118 -3.52 7.09 -17.06
CA VAL A 118 -4.18 7.72 -15.91
C VAL A 118 -3.60 7.22 -14.57
N LEU A 119 -3.28 5.93 -14.47
CA LEU A 119 -2.67 5.36 -13.28
C LEU A 119 -1.25 5.91 -13.05
N LYS A 120 -0.44 6.00 -14.12
CA LYS A 120 0.91 6.55 -14.11
C LYS A 120 0.94 8.03 -13.73
N MET A 121 0.10 8.85 -14.40
CA MET A 121 -0.05 10.28 -14.07
C MET A 121 -0.43 10.50 -12.60
N ARG A 122 -1.25 9.61 -12.04
CA ARG A 122 -1.67 9.70 -10.65
C ARG A 122 -0.58 9.25 -9.67
N GLN A 123 0.13 8.17 -9.98
CA GLN A 123 1.01 7.48 -9.02
C GLN A 123 2.47 7.87 -9.14
N ASP A 124 2.96 8.13 -10.34
CA ASP A 124 4.36 8.48 -10.58
C ASP A 124 4.50 10.01 -10.59
N GLU A 125 3.64 10.68 -11.36
CA GLU A 125 3.71 12.13 -11.61
C GLU A 125 2.90 12.95 -10.58
N LYS A 126 2.13 12.28 -9.70
CA LYS A 126 1.35 12.86 -8.59
C LYS A 126 0.31 13.91 -8.99
N TYR A 127 -0.16 13.92 -10.24
CA TYR A 127 -1.20 14.83 -10.67
C TYR A 127 -2.54 14.61 -9.94
N SER A 128 -3.24 15.71 -9.67
CA SER A 128 -4.62 15.69 -9.19
C SER A 128 -5.58 15.19 -10.26
N ASN A 129 -6.74 14.67 -9.86
CA ASN A 129 -7.75 14.23 -10.83
C ASN A 129 -8.18 15.36 -11.77
N LYS A 130 -8.24 16.60 -11.25
CA LYS A 130 -8.49 17.82 -12.03
C LYS A 130 -7.40 18.10 -13.09
N GLN A 131 -6.12 17.93 -12.74
CA GLN A 131 -5.01 18.10 -13.70
C GLN A 131 -5.02 17.02 -14.77
N ILE A 132 -5.26 15.76 -14.39
CA ILE A 132 -5.38 14.64 -15.33
C ILE A 132 -6.56 14.84 -16.28
N ALA A 133 -7.70 15.31 -15.76
CA ALA A 133 -8.88 15.64 -16.55
C ALA A 133 -8.60 16.73 -17.59
N ALA A 134 -7.89 17.79 -17.20
CA ALA A 134 -7.49 18.87 -18.09
C ALA A 134 -6.51 18.40 -19.18
N LEU A 135 -5.52 17.57 -18.82
CA LEU A 135 -4.54 17.02 -19.76
C LEU A 135 -5.16 16.07 -20.79
N LEU A 136 -6.16 15.28 -20.38
CA LEU A 136 -6.82 14.29 -21.23
C LEU A 136 -8.09 14.79 -21.91
N GLY A 137 -8.55 16.01 -21.62
CA GLY A 137 -9.78 16.57 -22.18
C GLY A 137 -11.05 15.83 -21.73
N ILE A 138 -11.04 15.21 -20.54
CA ILE A 138 -12.17 14.43 -20.00
C ILE A 138 -12.70 15.04 -18.70
N LYS A 139 -13.84 14.54 -18.22
CA LYS A 139 -14.40 14.95 -16.92
C LYS A 139 -13.59 14.36 -15.76
N GLU A 140 -13.49 15.09 -14.65
CA GLU A 140 -12.82 14.62 -13.42
C GLU A 140 -13.47 13.34 -12.85
N THR A 141 -14.78 13.19 -13.00
CA THR A 141 -15.51 11.97 -12.67
C THR A 141 -15.04 10.78 -13.51
N SER A 142 -14.79 10.99 -14.80
CA SER A 142 -14.25 9.97 -15.71
C SER A 142 -12.84 9.53 -15.30
N VAL A 143 -11.98 10.44 -14.86
CA VAL A 143 -10.65 10.10 -14.31
C VAL A 143 -10.79 9.16 -13.11
N SER A 144 -11.72 9.46 -12.20
CA SER A 144 -11.95 8.65 -11.01
C SER A 144 -12.45 7.24 -11.37
N THR A 145 -13.34 7.14 -12.37
CA THR A 145 -13.83 5.85 -12.90
C THR A 145 -12.71 5.05 -13.57
N LEU A 146 -11.84 5.71 -14.35
CA LEU A 146 -10.70 5.07 -15.01
C LEU A 146 -9.69 4.55 -13.97
N LEU A 147 -9.36 5.34 -12.94
CA LEU A 147 -8.50 4.89 -11.84
C LEU A 147 -9.11 3.68 -11.08
N ALA A 148 -10.42 3.71 -10.82
CA ALA A 148 -11.10 2.60 -10.17
C ALA A 148 -11.07 1.33 -11.03
N ARG A 149 -11.28 1.47 -12.35
CA ARG A 149 -11.22 0.35 -13.31
C ARG A 149 -9.81 -0.24 -13.40
N ALA A 150 -8.78 0.60 -13.49
CA ALA A 150 -7.38 0.17 -13.50
C ALA A 150 -7.02 -0.64 -12.25
N ARG A 151 -7.38 -0.13 -11.06
CA ARG A 151 -7.15 -0.83 -9.78
C ARG A 151 -7.89 -2.16 -9.70
N ARG A 152 -9.13 -2.20 -10.19
CA ARG A 152 -9.94 -3.43 -10.18
C ARG A 152 -9.33 -4.50 -11.08
N GLN A 153 -8.88 -4.15 -12.28
CA GLN A 153 -8.21 -5.10 -13.17
C GLN A 153 -6.94 -5.67 -12.54
N LEU A 154 -6.05 -4.82 -12.00
CA LEU A 154 -4.84 -5.27 -11.32
C LEU A 154 -5.16 -6.18 -10.12
N LEU A 155 -6.20 -5.86 -9.35
CA LEU A 155 -6.60 -6.68 -8.21
C LEU A 155 -7.10 -8.08 -8.63
N GLU A 156 -7.84 -8.18 -9.73
CA GLU A 156 -8.29 -9.49 -10.23
C GLU A 156 -7.10 -10.33 -10.74
N GLU A 157 -6.14 -9.72 -11.41
CA GLU A 157 -4.91 -10.42 -11.83
C GLU A 157 -4.09 -10.91 -10.63
N ILE A 158 -3.96 -10.09 -9.56
CA ILE A 158 -3.26 -10.49 -8.33
C ILE A 158 -3.97 -11.69 -7.67
N LYS A 159 -5.31 -11.71 -7.67
CA LYS A 159 -6.06 -12.85 -7.13
C LYS A 159 -5.83 -14.13 -7.93
N LYS A 160 -5.85 -14.06 -9.26
CA LYS A 160 -5.59 -15.22 -10.12
C LYS A 160 -4.20 -15.79 -9.87
N GLN A 161 -3.18 -14.93 -9.85
CA GLN A 161 -1.80 -15.34 -9.58
C GLN A 161 -1.65 -16.05 -8.22
N ARG A 162 -2.38 -15.60 -7.20
CA ARG A 162 -2.39 -16.25 -5.87
C ARG A 162 -3.07 -17.62 -5.86
N ILE A 163 -4.10 -17.80 -6.68
CA ILE A 163 -4.81 -19.09 -6.82
C ILE A 163 -3.94 -20.10 -7.59
N GLU A 164 -3.21 -19.64 -8.61
CA GLU A 164 -2.33 -20.50 -9.43
C GLU A 164 -1.04 -20.94 -8.71
N ARG A 165 -0.67 -20.27 -7.61
CA ARG A 165 0.51 -20.59 -6.80
C ARG A 165 0.20 -21.43 -5.55
N GLN A 166 -1.06 -21.81 -5.32
CA GLN A 166 -1.51 -22.69 -4.23
C GLN A 166 -1.73 -24.11 -4.76
#